data_AF-A0A2Z6NCK3-F1
#
_entry.id   AF-A0A2Z6NCK3-F1
#
_cell.length_a   1.000
_cell.length_b   1.000
_cell.length_c   1.000
_cell.angle_alpha   90.00
_cell.angle_beta   90.00
_cell.angle_gamma   90.00
#
_symmetry.space_group_name_H-M   'P 1'
#
loop_
_entity.id
_entity.type
_entity.pdbx_description
1 polymer ?
#
loop_
_entity_poly.entity_id
_entity_poly.type
_entity_poly.pdbx_seq_one_letter_code
_entity_poly.pdbx_strand_id
1 'polypeptide(L)'
;MDLLRAVIIGAEGTPYQDGLFFFDVLFPSGYPNVPPKVRYRAGGLRVNPNLYANGKVCLSLLNTWSGRKKEKWTPGVSTMLQVLVSIQGLILNAKPYFNEPAYARSSGTKHGEAQSLKYNENTFILSVRTMMYMMKKPPKNFEDLVVGHFYSRANDILASCKAYMEGVQVGCLVKGGVQDVDEDGGKSSNKFKADLLGCVKLLVEQFEKIGVKDCQKFMSPTPPEPTPLKPSTPKPTLKLTTPKPTPSKPHTSGGRN
;
A
#
# COMPACT_ATOMS: atom_id res chain seq x y z
N MET A 1 16.11 28.69 16.63
CA MET A 1 15.94 27.82 15.45
C MET A 1 14.47 27.89 15.16
N ASP A 2 14.09 28.78 14.24
CA ASP A 2 12.72 29.29 14.21
C ASP A 2 11.92 28.64 13.08
N LEU A 3 12.63 28.05 12.11
CA LEU A 3 12.09 27.32 10.98
C LEU A 3 12.74 25.95 10.89
N LEU A 4 11.91 24.93 10.65
CA LEU A 4 12.33 23.56 10.37
C LEU A 4 11.54 23.03 9.19
N ARG A 5 12.16 22.19 8.37
CA ARG A 5 11.46 21.40 7.36
C ARG A 5 11.66 19.93 7.67
N ALA A 6 10.58 19.18 7.68
CA ALA A 6 10.59 17.73 7.82
C ALA A 6 10.06 17.08 6.54
N VAL A 7 10.57 15.90 6.24
CA VAL A 7 10.01 15.00 5.23
C VAL A 7 9.66 13.68 5.91
N ILE A 8 8.48 13.15 5.62
CA ILE A 8 8.05 11.82 6.04
C ILE A 8 7.89 10.97 4.78
N ILE A 9 8.57 9.82 4.75
CA ILE A 9 8.38 8.80 3.73
C ILE A 9 7.14 8.00 4.13
N GLY A 10 6.17 7.87 3.22
CA GLY A 10 4.98 7.06 3.48
C GLY A 10 5.36 5.60 3.70
N ALA A 11 4.79 5.01 4.75
CA ALA A 11 5.15 3.66 5.18
C ALA A 11 4.59 2.59 4.23
N GLU A 12 5.29 1.45 4.18
CA GLU A 12 4.79 0.25 3.51
C GLU A 12 3.44 -0.18 4.11
N GLY A 13 2.59 -0.76 3.27
CA GLY A 13 1.25 -1.18 3.67
C GLY A 13 0.23 -0.04 3.83
N THR A 14 0.59 1.18 3.45
CA THR A 14 -0.32 2.35 3.44
C THR A 14 -0.53 2.85 2.01
N PRO A 15 -1.63 3.56 1.72
CA PRO A 15 -1.81 4.21 0.41
C PRO A 15 -0.82 5.38 0.17
N TYR A 16 0.09 5.63 1.13
CA TYR A 16 1.13 6.66 1.08
C TYR A 16 2.51 6.11 0.71
N GLN A 17 2.65 4.78 0.65
CA GLN A 17 3.92 4.07 0.48
C GLN A 17 4.84 4.72 -0.55
N ASP A 18 6.12 4.87 -0.17
CA ASP A 18 7.21 5.46 -0.97
C ASP A 18 7.01 6.95 -1.36
N GLY A 19 5.89 7.58 -1.00
CA GLY A 19 5.66 9.00 -1.21
C GLY A 19 6.49 9.87 -0.27
N LEU A 20 6.92 11.04 -0.74
CA LEU A 20 7.60 12.05 0.09
C LEU A 20 6.61 13.16 0.51
N PHE A 21 6.34 13.25 1.81
CA PHE A 21 5.41 14.22 2.38
C PHE A 21 6.18 15.28 3.18
N PHE A 22 6.26 16.50 2.65
CA PHE A 22 7.00 17.60 3.25
C PHE A 22 6.15 18.50 4.15
N PHE A 23 6.72 18.89 5.28
CA PHE A 23 6.11 19.74 6.28
C PHE A 23 7.04 20.92 6.63
N ASP A 24 6.54 22.14 6.45
CA ASP A 24 7.20 23.35 6.92
C ASP A 24 6.72 23.65 8.35
N VAL A 25 7.66 23.90 9.25
CA VAL A 25 7.43 24.10 10.69
C VAL A 25 7.97 25.46 11.08
N LEU A 26 7.14 26.26 11.74
CA LEU A 26 7.50 27.54 12.35
C LEU A 26 7.33 27.42 13.87
N PHE A 27 8.40 27.72 14.61
CA PHE A 27 8.38 27.89 16.06
C PHE A 27 8.08 29.36 16.36
N PRO A 28 6.86 29.72 16.78
CA PRO A 28 6.52 31.12 17.06
C PRO A 28 7.26 31.65 18.28
N SER A 29 7.28 32.97 18.48
CA SER A 29 7.91 33.62 19.65
C SER A 29 7.41 33.12 21.01
N GLY A 30 6.18 32.60 21.06
CA GLY A 30 5.61 31.99 22.27
C GLY A 30 5.98 30.52 22.48
N TYR A 31 6.75 29.88 21.61
CA TYR A 31 7.19 28.49 21.79
C TYR A 31 8.17 28.39 22.98
N PRO A 32 8.08 27.37 23.87
CA PRO A 32 7.18 26.22 23.83
C PRO A 32 5.85 26.40 24.58
N ASN A 33 5.48 27.61 25.02
CA ASN A 33 4.20 27.86 25.69
C ASN A 33 2.98 27.69 24.73
N VAL A 34 3.21 27.85 23.42
CA VAL A 34 2.25 27.51 22.35
C VAL A 34 2.85 26.47 21.41
N PRO A 35 2.02 25.66 20.70
CA PRO A 35 2.52 24.66 19.76
C PRO A 35 3.25 25.29 18.56
N PRO A 36 4.10 24.52 17.87
CA PRO A 36 4.64 24.93 16.58
C PRO A 36 3.51 25.04 15.54
N LYS A 37 3.71 25.88 14.52
CA LYS A 37 2.81 25.95 13.36
C LYS A 37 3.35 25.03 12.27
N VAL A 38 2.55 24.06 11.84
CA VAL A 38 2.95 23.09 10.81
C VAL A 38 2.09 23.26 9.56
N ARG A 39 2.74 23.28 8.38
CA ARG A 39 2.07 23.35 7.08
C ARG A 39 2.55 22.22 6.17
N TYR A 40 1.61 21.42 5.67
CA TYR A 40 1.87 20.41 4.66
C TYR A 40 2.07 21.06 3.28
N ARG A 41 3.09 20.63 2.53
CA ARG A 41 3.32 21.06 1.15
C ARG A 41 2.41 20.30 0.20
N ALA A 42 1.13 20.65 0.22
CA ALA A 42 0.06 19.87 -0.40
C ALA A 42 0.04 19.84 -1.94
N GLY A 43 0.64 20.83 -2.61
CA GLY A 43 0.53 20.95 -4.08
C GLY A 43 -0.92 21.07 -4.58
N GLY A 44 -1.86 21.51 -3.73
CA GLY A 44 -3.29 21.57 -4.04
C GLY A 44 -4.05 20.25 -3.87
N LEU A 45 -3.41 19.18 -3.38
CA LEU A 45 -4.03 17.87 -3.20
C LEU A 45 -4.43 17.61 -1.74
N ARG A 46 -5.65 17.12 -1.52
CA ARG A 46 -6.12 16.63 -0.21
C ARG A 46 -5.92 15.13 -0.12
N VAL A 47 -4.74 14.70 0.36
CA VAL A 47 -4.34 13.28 0.44
C VAL A 47 -4.88 12.55 1.69
N ASN A 48 -5.42 13.28 2.66
CA ASN A 48 -5.94 12.71 3.90
C ASN A 48 -7.01 13.64 4.49
N PRO A 49 -7.99 13.16 5.28
CA PRO A 49 -8.95 14.02 5.94
C PRO A 49 -8.29 15.12 6.79
N ASN A 50 -7.13 14.83 7.39
CA ASN A 50 -6.36 15.76 8.22
C ASN A 50 -5.26 16.53 7.46
N LEU A 51 -5.04 16.29 6.16
CA LEU A 51 -4.07 17.00 5.32
C LEU A 51 -4.79 17.72 4.17
N TYR A 52 -5.03 19.01 4.36
CA TYR A 52 -5.87 19.81 3.47
C TYR A 52 -5.10 20.25 2.22
N ALA A 53 -5.82 20.48 1.12
CA ALA A 53 -5.26 20.98 -0.14
C ALA A 53 -4.55 22.34 -0.01
N ASN A 54 -4.93 23.16 0.98
CA ASN A 54 -4.28 24.44 1.29
C ASN A 54 -3.04 24.31 2.20
N GLY A 55 -2.72 23.09 2.63
CA GLY A 55 -1.60 22.75 3.50
C GLY A 55 -1.91 22.74 5.01
N LYS A 56 -3.17 22.97 5.43
CA LYS A 56 -3.53 22.83 6.85
C LYS A 56 -3.36 21.38 7.32
N VAL A 57 -2.71 21.22 8.47
CA VAL A 57 -2.55 19.94 9.18
C VAL A 57 -3.46 19.94 10.40
N CYS A 58 -4.34 18.96 10.51
CA CYS A 58 -5.21 18.76 11.66
C CYS A 58 -4.59 17.74 12.62
N LEU A 59 -4.15 18.20 13.80
CA LEU A 59 -3.63 17.36 14.86
C LEU A 59 -3.91 18.02 16.21
N SER A 60 -4.34 17.25 17.21
CA SER A 60 -4.68 17.78 18.53
C SER A 60 -3.47 18.44 19.22
N LEU A 61 -2.27 17.87 19.04
CA LEU A 61 -1.00 18.45 19.50
C LEU A 61 -0.66 19.81 18.87
N LEU A 62 -1.27 20.14 17.73
CA LEU A 62 -1.10 21.44 17.07
C LEU A 62 -2.25 22.41 17.39
N ASN A 63 -3.18 22.01 18.26
CA ASN A 63 -4.43 22.72 18.55
C ASN A 63 -5.28 23.00 17.29
N THR A 64 -5.09 22.23 16.22
CA THR A 64 -5.85 22.34 14.96
C THR A 64 -6.93 21.26 14.81
N TRP A 65 -7.07 20.40 15.83
CA TRP A 65 -8.07 19.33 15.90
C TRP A 65 -8.58 19.13 17.32
N SER A 66 -9.75 18.52 17.46
CA SER A 66 -10.29 18.14 18.77
C SER A 66 -9.45 17.02 19.41
N GLY A 67 -9.43 17.00 20.74
CA GLY A 67 -8.68 16.02 21.52
C GLY A 67 -8.84 16.27 23.02
N ARG A 68 -8.61 15.23 23.81
CA ARG A 68 -8.59 15.29 25.29
C ARG A 68 -7.45 16.17 25.76
N LYS A 69 -7.50 16.64 27.02
CA LYS A 69 -6.48 17.55 27.59
C LYS A 69 -5.05 17.00 27.42
N LYS A 70 -4.86 15.70 27.63
CA LYS A 70 -3.56 15.01 27.48
C LYS A 70 -3.07 14.82 26.03
N GLU A 71 -3.96 15.02 25.05
CA GLU A 71 -3.66 14.91 23.61
C GLU A 71 -3.33 16.26 22.98
N LYS A 72 -3.50 17.35 23.75
CA LYS A 72 -3.16 18.71 23.33
C LYS A 72 -1.73 19.07 23.72
N TRP A 73 -1.21 20.11 23.08
CA TRP A 73 0.11 20.66 23.37
C TRP A 73 0.24 21.00 24.87
N THR A 74 1.27 20.46 25.51
CA THR A 74 1.62 20.73 26.90
C THR A 74 3.01 21.34 26.96
N PRO A 75 3.17 22.63 27.35
CA PRO A 75 4.46 23.27 27.45
C PRO A 75 5.45 22.47 28.34
N GLY A 76 6.70 22.36 27.90
CA GLY A 76 7.74 21.62 28.61
C GLY A 76 7.62 20.08 28.56
N VAL A 77 6.53 19.54 28.02
CA VAL A 77 6.32 18.08 27.88
C VAL A 77 6.21 17.67 26.41
N SER A 78 5.44 18.43 25.62
CA SER A 78 5.24 18.13 24.21
C SER A 78 6.47 18.46 23.36
N THR A 79 6.79 17.63 22.38
CA THR A 79 7.97 17.80 21.51
C THR A 79 7.63 17.80 20.03
N MET A 80 8.52 18.37 19.21
CA MET A 80 8.39 18.28 17.74
C MET A 80 8.47 16.83 17.26
N LEU A 81 9.25 15.97 17.94
CA LEU A 81 9.29 14.54 17.63
C LEU A 81 7.91 13.89 17.79
N GLN A 82 7.19 14.17 18.88
CA GLN A 82 5.84 13.66 19.08
C GLN A 82 4.88 14.14 17.99
N VAL A 83 5.02 15.38 17.51
CA VAL A 83 4.24 15.88 16.37
C VAL A 83 4.53 15.06 15.11
N LEU A 84 5.80 14.85 14.76
CA LEU A 84 6.18 14.08 13.56
C LEU A 84 5.73 12.62 13.64
N VAL A 85 5.94 11.96 14.77
CA VAL A 85 5.48 10.58 15.02
C VAL A 85 3.95 10.49 14.95
N SER A 86 3.24 11.50 15.48
CA SER A 86 1.78 11.54 15.38
C SER A 86 1.29 11.72 13.95
N ILE A 87 1.96 12.54 13.13
CA ILE A 87 1.64 12.64 11.70
C ILE A 87 1.86 11.28 11.01
N GLN A 88 2.99 10.62 11.28
CA GLN A 88 3.30 9.33 10.69
C GLN A 88 2.28 8.24 11.09
N GLY A 89 1.98 8.11 12.39
CA GLY A 89 1.16 7.01 12.91
C GLY A 89 -0.35 7.27 12.85
N LEU A 90 -0.80 8.51 13.06
CA LEU A 90 -2.24 8.83 13.12
C LEU A 90 -2.78 9.34 11.80
N ILE A 91 -1.98 10.05 11.00
CA ILE A 91 -2.43 10.66 9.75
C ILE A 91 -2.10 9.77 8.56
N LEU A 92 -0.82 9.43 8.36
CA LEU A 92 -0.34 8.66 7.22
C LEU A 92 -0.45 7.13 7.44
N ASN A 93 -1.61 6.68 7.94
CA ASN A 93 -1.85 5.27 8.31
C ASN A 93 -2.47 4.45 7.15
N ALA A 94 -2.71 3.16 7.39
CA ALA A 94 -3.22 2.21 6.38
C ALA A 94 -4.71 2.37 6.02
N LYS A 95 -5.51 2.99 6.89
CA LYS A 95 -6.97 3.16 6.72
C LYS A 95 -7.39 4.63 6.95
N PRO A 96 -6.86 5.58 6.17
CA PRO A 96 -7.07 7.02 6.37
C PRO A 96 -8.52 7.48 6.22
N TYR A 97 -9.41 6.67 5.65
CA TYR A 97 -10.85 6.92 5.62
C TYR A 97 -11.43 7.19 7.02
N PHE A 98 -10.98 6.41 8.02
CA PHE A 98 -11.48 6.52 9.39
C PHE A 98 -10.91 7.71 10.17
N ASN A 99 -9.96 8.45 9.59
CA ASN A 99 -9.49 9.71 10.18
C ASN A 99 -10.55 10.81 10.13
N GLU A 100 -11.55 10.68 9.26
CA GLU A 100 -12.73 11.54 9.25
C GLU A 100 -13.68 11.15 10.41
N PRO A 101 -13.97 12.05 11.37
CA PRO A 101 -14.75 11.70 12.56
C PRO A 101 -16.13 11.12 12.27
N ALA A 102 -16.76 11.53 11.16
CA ALA A 102 -18.04 11.00 10.73
C ALA A 102 -17.99 9.50 10.41
N TYR A 103 -16.82 8.97 10.05
CA TYR A 103 -16.63 7.59 9.63
C TYR A 103 -15.92 6.72 10.66
N ALA A 104 -15.27 7.31 11.66
CA ALA A 104 -14.51 6.59 12.69
C ALA A 104 -15.30 5.44 13.35
N ARG A 105 -16.59 5.64 13.64
CA ARG A 105 -17.47 4.62 14.26
C ARG A 105 -17.82 3.44 13.34
N SER A 106 -17.57 3.57 12.04
CA SER A 106 -17.82 2.50 11.05
C SER A 106 -16.63 1.54 10.88
N SER A 107 -15.48 1.82 11.52
CA SER A 107 -14.32 0.93 11.52
C SER A 107 -14.71 -0.46 12.04
N GLY A 108 -14.23 -1.51 11.37
CA GLY A 108 -14.58 -2.90 11.68
C GLY A 108 -15.96 -3.36 11.18
N THR A 109 -16.81 -2.47 10.67
CA THR A 109 -18.05 -2.89 10.00
C THR A 109 -17.78 -3.23 8.54
N LYS A 110 -18.49 -4.23 7.97
CA LYS A 110 -18.34 -4.60 6.54
C LYS A 110 -18.46 -3.38 5.60
N HIS A 111 -19.43 -2.51 5.85
CA HIS A 111 -19.63 -1.31 5.05
C HIS A 111 -18.46 -0.31 5.20
N GLY A 112 -18.03 -0.02 6.43
CA GLY A 112 -16.94 0.92 6.67
C GLY A 112 -15.61 0.44 6.09
N GLU A 113 -15.30 -0.85 6.22
CA GLU A 113 -14.11 -1.45 5.62
C GLU A 113 -14.16 -1.36 4.09
N ALA A 114 -15.29 -1.69 3.46
CA ALA A 114 -15.45 -1.56 2.01
C ALA A 114 -15.30 -0.10 1.51
N GLN A 115 -15.73 0.90 2.28
CA GLN A 115 -15.49 2.32 1.94
C GLN A 115 -14.02 2.71 2.13
N SER A 116 -13.38 2.19 3.18
CA SER A 116 -11.95 2.39 3.41
C SER A 116 -11.10 1.90 2.24
N LEU A 117 -11.43 0.74 1.64
CA LEU A 117 -10.72 0.22 0.46
C LEU A 117 -10.83 1.16 -0.73
N LYS A 118 -12.03 1.67 -1.02
CA LYS A 118 -12.26 2.65 -2.10
C LYS A 118 -11.52 3.97 -1.83
N TYR A 119 -11.46 4.38 -0.57
CA TYR A 119 -10.72 5.58 -0.17
C TYR A 119 -9.20 5.39 -0.37
N ASN A 120 -8.68 4.20 -0.08
CA ASN A 120 -7.27 3.86 -0.30
C ASN A 120 -6.88 3.93 -1.78
N GLU A 121 -7.72 3.43 -2.68
CA GLU A 121 -7.52 3.54 -4.13
C GLU A 121 -7.32 5.01 -4.55
N ASN A 122 -8.26 5.88 -4.18
CA ASN A 122 -8.16 7.31 -4.50
C ASN A 122 -6.95 7.96 -3.83
N THR A 123 -6.67 7.61 -2.57
CA THR A 123 -5.52 8.15 -1.84
C THR A 123 -4.21 7.78 -2.51
N PHE A 124 -4.08 6.54 -3.00
CA PHE A 124 -2.90 6.09 -3.72
C PHE A 124 -2.69 6.85 -5.03
N ILE A 125 -3.75 7.11 -5.79
CA ILE A 125 -3.67 7.98 -6.99
C ILE A 125 -3.15 9.38 -6.62
N LEU A 126 -3.64 9.96 -5.51
CA LEU A 126 -3.16 11.25 -5.04
C LEU A 126 -1.71 11.20 -4.53
N SER A 127 -1.29 10.10 -3.92
CA SER A 127 0.11 9.86 -3.54
C SER A 127 1.02 9.82 -4.77
N VAL A 128 0.66 9.08 -5.82
CA VAL A 128 1.41 9.05 -7.09
C VAL A 128 1.48 10.45 -7.72
N ARG A 129 0.39 11.21 -7.71
CA ARG A 129 0.39 12.61 -8.16
C ARG A 129 1.30 13.50 -7.30
N THR A 130 1.35 13.26 -6.00
CA THR A 130 2.26 13.96 -5.07
C THR A 130 3.72 13.63 -5.39
N MET A 131 4.06 12.37 -5.69
CA MET A 131 5.41 11.98 -6.13
C MET A 131 5.84 12.76 -7.38
N MET A 132 4.98 12.80 -8.40
CA MET A 132 5.24 13.58 -9.62
C MET A 132 5.40 15.07 -9.33
N TYR A 133 4.56 15.64 -8.46
CA TYR A 133 4.69 17.04 -8.04
C TYR A 133 6.02 17.30 -7.34
N MET A 134 6.46 16.42 -6.44
CA MET A 134 7.73 16.58 -5.73
C MET A 134 8.94 16.46 -6.67
N MET A 135 8.92 15.55 -7.65
CA MET A 135 9.98 15.48 -8.67
C MET A 135 10.03 16.72 -9.56
N LYS A 136 8.86 17.30 -9.91
CA LYS A 136 8.78 18.51 -10.75
C LYS A 136 9.15 19.78 -10.00
N LYS A 137 8.84 19.85 -8.71
CA LYS A 137 9.04 21.03 -7.86
C LYS A 137 9.56 20.64 -6.48
N PRO A 138 10.78 20.10 -6.39
CA PRO A 138 11.38 19.74 -5.12
C PRO A 138 11.47 20.96 -4.19
N PRO A 139 11.27 20.79 -2.87
CA PRO A 139 11.52 21.87 -1.93
C PRO A 139 12.99 22.30 -1.98
N LYS A 140 13.24 23.62 -1.92
CA LYS A 140 14.59 24.18 -1.89
C LYS A 140 15.48 23.48 -0.86
N ASN A 141 16.69 23.09 -1.28
CA ASN A 141 17.71 22.36 -0.52
C ASN A 141 17.38 20.88 -0.23
N PHE A 142 16.37 20.32 -0.90
CA PHE A 142 15.99 18.90 -0.82
C PHE A 142 15.94 18.24 -2.20
N GLU A 143 16.47 18.90 -3.23
CA GLU A 143 16.50 18.43 -4.61
C GLU A 143 17.16 17.04 -4.71
N ASP A 144 18.36 16.89 -4.15
CA ASP A 144 19.11 15.63 -4.16
C ASP A 144 18.39 14.52 -3.37
N LEU A 145 17.76 14.87 -2.24
CA LEU A 145 16.98 13.91 -1.46
C LEU A 145 15.78 13.40 -2.27
N VAL A 146 15.06 14.29 -2.94
CA VAL A 146 13.89 13.93 -3.76
C VAL A 146 14.30 13.08 -4.95
N VAL A 147 15.32 13.51 -5.69
CA VAL A 147 15.82 12.78 -6.87
C VAL A 147 16.40 11.43 -6.45
N GLY A 148 17.26 11.39 -5.44
CA GLY A 148 17.88 10.16 -4.95
C GLY A 148 16.87 9.15 -4.42
N HIS A 149 15.87 9.60 -3.65
CA HIS A 149 14.78 8.75 -3.19
C HIS A 149 14.01 8.15 -4.36
N PHE A 150 13.49 8.98 -5.27
CA PHE A 150 12.69 8.44 -6.38
C PHE A 150 13.50 7.62 -7.38
N TYR A 151 14.78 7.95 -7.60
CA TYR A 151 15.68 7.12 -8.40
C TYR A 151 15.83 5.72 -7.79
N SER A 152 16.10 5.63 -6.48
CA SER A 152 16.28 4.35 -5.79
C SER A 152 14.98 3.54 -5.65
N ARG A 153 13.83 4.20 -5.55
CA ARG A 153 12.52 3.57 -5.29
C ARG A 153 11.69 3.33 -6.55
N ALA A 154 12.09 3.84 -7.72
CA ALA A 154 11.28 3.80 -8.94
C ALA A 154 10.79 2.38 -9.33
N ASN A 155 11.67 1.38 -9.29
CA ASN A 155 11.27 0.00 -9.60
C ASN A 155 10.22 -0.54 -8.61
N ASP A 156 10.37 -0.27 -7.30
CA ASP A 156 9.43 -0.74 -6.27
C ASP A 156 8.08 -0.03 -6.38
N ILE A 157 8.09 1.27 -6.68
CA ILE A 157 6.87 2.06 -6.92
C ILE A 157 6.13 1.52 -8.16
N LEU A 158 6.83 1.30 -9.27
CA LEU A 158 6.23 0.77 -10.50
C LEU A 158 5.76 -0.68 -10.34
N ALA A 159 6.48 -1.51 -9.59
CA ALA A 159 6.05 -2.86 -9.25
C ALA A 159 4.74 -2.84 -8.43
N SER A 160 4.64 -1.94 -7.45
CA SER A 160 3.41 -1.75 -6.67
C SER A 160 2.26 -1.28 -7.55
N CYS A 161 2.50 -0.32 -8.44
CA CYS A 161 1.48 0.14 -9.39
C CYS A 161 1.00 -1.00 -10.29
N LYS A 162 1.92 -1.82 -10.81
CA LYS A 162 1.60 -2.98 -11.66
C LYS A 162 0.73 -4.00 -10.92
N ALA A 163 1.14 -4.40 -9.71
CA ALA A 163 0.36 -5.32 -8.89
C ALA A 163 -1.06 -4.79 -8.60
N TYR A 164 -1.20 -3.50 -8.30
CA TYR A 164 -2.51 -2.88 -8.08
C TYR A 164 -3.38 -2.83 -9.34
N MET A 165 -2.78 -2.59 -10.51
CA MET A 165 -3.47 -2.72 -11.81
C MET A 165 -3.91 -4.17 -12.10
N GLU A 166 -3.12 -5.16 -11.68
CA GLU A 166 -3.43 -6.59 -11.81
C GLU A 166 -4.53 -7.06 -10.83
N GLY A 167 -4.83 -6.27 -9.81
CA GLY A 167 -5.97 -6.49 -8.90
C GLY A 167 -5.61 -6.66 -7.44
N VAL A 168 -4.33 -6.59 -7.08
CA VAL A 168 -3.88 -6.56 -5.69
C VAL A 168 -4.44 -5.31 -5.01
N GLN A 169 -4.88 -5.45 -3.77
CA GLN A 169 -5.44 -4.37 -2.98
C GLN A 169 -4.34 -3.40 -2.52
N VAL A 170 -4.66 -2.10 -2.54
CA VAL A 170 -3.76 -1.04 -2.08
C VAL A 170 -3.41 -1.26 -0.60
N GLY A 171 -2.12 -1.28 -0.29
CA GLY A 171 -1.59 -1.51 1.06
C GLY A 171 -1.31 -2.98 1.41
N CYS A 172 -1.54 -3.95 0.51
CA CYS A 172 -1.22 -5.35 0.81
C CYS A 172 0.21 -5.78 0.46
N LEU A 173 0.99 -4.93 -0.22
CA LEU A 173 2.37 -5.23 -0.61
C LEU A 173 3.33 -4.76 0.49
N VAL A 174 4.11 -5.70 1.03
CA VAL A 174 5.22 -5.43 1.96
C VAL A 174 6.46 -6.10 1.38
N LYS A 175 7.66 -5.55 1.58
CA LYS A 175 8.89 -6.22 1.11
C LYS A 175 8.93 -7.67 1.60
N GLY A 176 8.91 -8.62 0.67
CA GLY A 176 8.95 -10.07 0.95
C GLY A 176 7.63 -10.83 0.73
N GLY A 177 6.53 -10.18 0.36
CA GLY A 177 5.29 -10.88 0.00
C GLY A 177 4.01 -10.04 0.02
N VAL A 178 2.87 -10.71 -0.18
CA VAL A 178 1.53 -10.14 0.03
C VAL A 178 1.14 -10.44 1.48
N GLN A 179 0.70 -9.46 2.26
CA GLN A 179 0.07 -9.74 3.56
C GLN A 179 -1.20 -10.57 3.33
N ASP A 180 -1.51 -11.50 4.25
CA ASP A 180 -2.71 -12.34 4.22
C ASP A 180 -3.93 -11.48 3.85
N VAL A 181 -4.35 -11.63 2.60
CA VAL A 181 -5.55 -10.98 2.08
C VAL A 181 -6.70 -11.75 2.69
N ASP A 182 -7.57 -11.08 3.44
CA ASP A 182 -8.86 -11.67 3.79
C ASP A 182 -9.47 -12.24 2.49
N GLU A 183 -9.92 -13.50 2.49
CA GLU A 183 -10.50 -14.13 1.29
C GLU A 183 -11.73 -13.35 0.72
N ASP A 184 -12.29 -12.43 1.53
CA ASP A 184 -13.39 -11.51 1.20
C ASP A 184 -12.90 -10.09 0.79
N GLY A 185 -11.59 -9.90 0.67
CA GLY A 185 -10.93 -8.64 0.30
C GLY A 185 -11.24 -8.26 -1.15
N GLY A 186 -12.19 -7.34 -1.32
CA GLY A 186 -12.65 -6.89 -2.64
C GLY A 186 -11.51 -6.53 -3.58
N LYS A 187 -11.56 -7.04 -4.81
CA LYS A 187 -10.58 -6.71 -5.88
C LYS A 187 -10.58 -5.21 -6.17
N SER A 188 -9.39 -4.69 -6.50
CA SER A 188 -9.21 -3.30 -6.95
C SER A 188 -10.21 -2.94 -8.07
N SER A 189 -10.84 -1.78 -7.95
CA SER A 189 -11.92 -1.34 -8.85
C SER A 189 -11.43 -1.07 -10.28
N ASN A 190 -12.24 -1.38 -11.29
CA ASN A 190 -11.88 -1.15 -12.69
C ASN A 190 -11.57 0.34 -12.98
N LYS A 191 -12.30 1.25 -12.33
CA LYS A 191 -12.05 2.69 -12.42
C LYS A 191 -10.65 3.03 -11.90
N PHE A 192 -10.30 2.54 -10.71
CA PHE A 192 -8.99 2.77 -10.13
C PHE A 192 -7.86 2.22 -11.01
N LYS A 193 -8.03 1.01 -11.57
CA LYS A 193 -7.04 0.41 -12.48
C LYS A 193 -6.79 1.31 -13.71
N ALA A 194 -7.86 1.85 -14.31
CA ALA A 194 -7.77 2.75 -15.45
C ALA A 194 -7.10 4.10 -15.09
N ASP A 195 -7.49 4.70 -13.95
CA ASP A 195 -6.91 5.95 -13.46
C ASP A 195 -5.41 5.78 -13.11
N LEU A 196 -5.05 4.63 -12.52
CA LEU A 196 -3.67 4.29 -12.18
C LEU A 196 -2.83 4.09 -13.44
N LEU A 197 -3.32 3.40 -14.45
CA LEU A 197 -2.61 3.23 -15.73
C LEU A 197 -2.28 4.59 -16.37
N GLY A 198 -3.22 5.53 -16.33
CA GLY A 198 -2.97 6.91 -16.79
C GLY A 198 -1.88 7.61 -15.98
N CYS A 199 -1.87 7.43 -14.66
CA CYS A 199 -0.84 8.00 -13.78
C CYS A 199 0.54 7.35 -13.99
N VAL A 200 0.59 6.02 -14.21
CA VAL A 200 1.84 5.27 -14.42
C VAL A 200 2.57 5.77 -15.68
N LYS A 201 1.85 6.03 -16.78
CA LYS A 201 2.44 6.62 -18.00
C LYS A 201 3.22 7.89 -17.68
N LEU A 202 2.58 8.84 -17.00
CA LEU A 202 3.20 10.11 -16.61
C LEU A 202 4.31 9.94 -15.58
N LEU A 203 4.18 8.96 -14.68
CA LEU A 203 5.17 8.67 -13.65
C LEU A 203 6.45 8.09 -14.25
N VAL A 204 6.33 7.17 -15.22
CA VAL A 204 7.46 6.63 -15.99
C VAL A 204 8.23 7.76 -16.68
N GLU A 205 7.54 8.69 -17.35
CA GLU A 205 8.18 9.85 -17.95
C GLU A 205 8.93 10.71 -16.92
N GLN A 206 8.44 10.82 -15.68
CA GLN A 206 9.19 11.56 -14.63
C GLN A 206 10.42 10.77 -14.15
N PHE A 207 10.30 9.45 -14.00
CA PHE A 207 11.42 8.61 -13.58
C PHE A 207 12.54 8.58 -14.63
N GLU A 208 12.20 8.51 -15.92
CA GLU A 208 13.17 8.59 -17.01
C GLU A 208 13.90 9.94 -17.03
N LYS A 209 13.19 11.05 -16.75
CA LYS A 209 13.81 12.40 -16.65
C LYS A 209 14.83 12.53 -15.52
N ILE A 210 14.67 11.76 -14.44
CA ILE A 210 15.65 11.72 -13.34
C ILE A 210 16.69 10.60 -13.54
N GLY A 211 16.72 9.96 -14.71
CA GLY A 211 17.76 9.01 -15.11
C GLY A 211 17.47 7.53 -14.83
N VAL A 212 16.27 7.17 -14.38
CA VAL A 212 15.91 5.75 -14.16
C VAL A 212 15.72 5.06 -15.51
N LYS A 213 16.33 3.88 -15.66
CA LYS A 213 16.26 3.06 -16.88
C LYS A 213 15.24 1.94 -16.75
N ASP A 214 14.81 1.40 -17.89
CA ASP A 214 13.97 0.20 -18.01
C ASP A 214 12.61 0.28 -17.28
N CYS A 215 12.06 1.49 -17.11
CA CYS A 215 10.75 1.71 -16.49
C CYS A 215 9.60 1.16 -17.34
N GLN A 216 9.77 1.09 -18.66
CA GLN A 216 8.73 0.65 -19.60
C GLN A 216 8.27 -0.80 -19.38
N LYS A 217 9.11 -1.66 -18.77
CA LYS A 217 8.78 -3.07 -18.48
C LYS A 217 7.55 -3.24 -17.57
N PHE A 218 7.19 -2.20 -16.81
CA PHE A 218 6.03 -2.22 -15.91
C PHE A 218 4.71 -1.79 -16.59
N MET A 219 4.77 -1.37 -17.86
CA MET A 219 3.60 -0.93 -18.63
C MET A 219 2.92 -2.08 -19.37
N SER A 220 3.62 -3.19 -19.60
CA SER A 220 3.12 -4.36 -20.31
C SER A 220 2.34 -5.28 -19.38
N PRO A 221 1.22 -5.90 -19.83
CA PRO A 221 0.62 -7.01 -19.10
C PRO A 221 1.65 -8.12 -18.91
N THR A 222 1.70 -8.74 -17.73
CA THR A 222 2.45 -9.99 -17.58
C THR A 222 1.87 -11.00 -18.57
N PRO A 223 2.68 -11.68 -19.39
CA PRO A 223 2.20 -12.79 -20.20
C PRO A 223 1.47 -13.77 -19.29
N PRO A 224 0.32 -14.35 -19.71
CA PRO A 224 -0.33 -15.38 -18.93
C PRO A 224 0.69 -16.48 -18.63
N GLU A 225 0.81 -16.84 -17.36
CA GLU A 225 1.64 -17.96 -16.93
C GLU A 225 1.22 -19.19 -17.77
N PRO A 226 2.17 -19.93 -18.38
CA PRO A 226 1.82 -21.09 -19.18
C PRO A 226 1.02 -22.04 -18.30
N THR A 227 -0.24 -22.26 -18.68
CA THR A 227 -1.15 -23.17 -17.99
C THR A 227 -0.42 -24.48 -17.75
N PRO A 228 -0.31 -24.97 -16.50
CA PRO A 228 0.25 -26.29 -16.25
C PRO A 228 -0.50 -27.27 -17.14
N LEU A 229 0.22 -27.91 -18.08
CA LEU A 229 -0.30 -29.01 -18.86
C LEU A 229 -0.90 -29.99 -17.87
N LYS A 230 -2.24 -30.13 -17.89
CA LYS A 230 -2.91 -31.18 -17.11
C LYS A 230 -2.18 -32.48 -17.42
N PRO A 231 -1.64 -33.20 -16.42
CA PRO A 231 -1.05 -34.50 -16.67
C PRO A 231 -2.12 -35.35 -17.35
N SER A 232 -1.82 -35.79 -18.57
CA SER A 232 -2.66 -36.73 -19.30
C SER A 232 -2.87 -37.95 -18.40
N THR A 233 -4.12 -38.22 -18.04
CA THR A 233 -4.48 -39.41 -17.27
C THR A 233 -3.88 -40.65 -17.95
N PRO A 234 -3.10 -41.48 -17.23
CA PRO A 234 -2.60 -42.73 -17.79
C PRO A 234 -3.80 -43.60 -18.20
N LYS A 235 -3.79 -44.09 -19.44
CA LYS A 235 -4.74 -45.15 -19.87
C LYS A 235 -4.63 -46.33 -18.90
N PRO A 236 -5.74 -46.96 -18.47
CA PRO A 236 -5.68 -48.13 -17.61
C PRO A 236 -4.98 -49.28 -18.36
N THR A 237 -3.83 -49.71 -17.85
CA THR A 237 -3.17 -50.93 -18.31
C THR A 237 -4.04 -52.12 -17.88
N LEU A 238 -4.59 -52.84 -18.84
CA LEU A 238 -5.28 -54.12 -18.63
C LEU A 238 -4.33 -55.07 -17.88
N LYS A 239 -4.63 -55.36 -16.62
CA LYS A 239 -3.96 -56.42 -15.86
C LYS A 239 -4.45 -57.76 -16.39
N LEU A 240 -3.56 -58.47 -17.07
CA LEU A 240 -3.77 -59.87 -17.48
C LEU A 240 -3.75 -60.74 -16.21
N THR A 241 -4.92 -61.15 -15.74
CA THR A 241 -5.06 -62.11 -14.63
C THR A 241 -4.73 -63.51 -15.14
N THR A 242 -3.64 -64.10 -14.66
CA THR A 242 -3.34 -65.53 -14.84
C THR A 242 -4.32 -66.39 -14.02
N PRO A 243 -4.88 -67.47 -14.58
CA PRO A 243 -5.80 -68.35 -13.86
C PRO A 243 -5.07 -69.22 -12.82
N LYS A 244 -5.74 -69.42 -11.68
CA LYS A 244 -5.29 -70.22 -10.53
C LYS A 244 -5.49 -71.73 -10.82
N PRO A 245 -4.57 -72.63 -10.41
CA PRO A 245 -4.72 -74.07 -10.67
C PRO A 245 -5.77 -74.72 -9.76
N THR A 246 -6.57 -75.61 -10.34
CA THR A 246 -7.59 -76.44 -9.68
C THR A 246 -6.93 -77.60 -8.93
N PRO A 247 -7.34 -77.94 -7.68
CA PRO A 247 -6.79 -79.09 -6.98
C PRO A 247 -7.44 -80.40 -7.45
N SER A 248 -6.61 -81.40 -7.76
CA SER A 248 -6.97 -82.77 -8.12
C SER A 248 -7.47 -83.58 -6.92
N LYS A 249 -8.62 -84.26 -7.07
CA LYS A 249 -9.13 -85.23 -6.10
C LYS A 249 -8.31 -86.53 -6.13
N PRO A 250 -8.05 -87.19 -4.98
CA PRO A 250 -7.45 -88.51 -4.95
C PRO A 250 -8.48 -89.62 -5.22
N HIS A 251 -8.11 -90.56 -6.09
CA HIS A 251 -8.74 -91.86 -6.26
C HIS A 251 -8.32 -92.79 -5.11
N THR A 252 -9.28 -93.41 -4.43
CA THR A 252 -9.06 -94.64 -3.66
C THR A 252 -10.12 -95.65 -4.03
N SER A 253 -9.66 -96.71 -4.69
CA SER A 253 -10.39 -97.93 -4.99
C SER A 253 -10.21 -98.96 -3.86
N GLY A 254 -11.30 -99.65 -3.49
CA GLY A 254 -11.24 -101.06 -3.09
C GLY A 254 -11.81 -101.45 -1.73
N GLY A 255 -12.98 -102.13 -1.75
CA GLY A 255 -13.08 -103.49 -1.21
C GLY A 255 -14.06 -103.78 -0.05
N ARG A 256 -14.88 -104.84 -0.26
CA ARG A 256 -15.82 -105.59 0.63
C ARG A 256 -17.27 -105.07 0.61
N ASN A 257 -18.31 -105.84 0.24
CA ASN A 257 -18.51 -107.25 -0.14
C ASN A 257 -19.53 -107.30 -1.29
#